data_AF-A0A972YZP9-F1
#
_entry.id   AF-A0A972YZP9-F1
#
_cell.length_a   1.000
_cell.length_b   1.000
_cell.length_c   1.000
_cell.angle_alpha   90.00
_cell.angle_beta   90.00
_cell.angle_gamma   90.00
#
_symmetry.space_group_name_H-M   'P 1'
#
loop_
_entity.id
_entity.type
_entity.pdbx_description
1 polymer ?
#
loop_
_entity_poly.entity_id
_entity_poly.type
_entity_poly.pdbx_seq_one_letter_code
_entity_poly.pdbx_strand_id
1 'polypeptide(L)'
;MKLIAAAATAILVLVGAACDEDTGRINTAEELAAPGAVGDDLPIEMIIYSSNGDEITGVEVSPNLAASAVMLDAADAEVDSIELPKDEFYPLALGTSAIVLQDLARDLEIGDRFEVTLLFDKADDRVVPITVVAAR
;
A
#
# COMPACT_ATOMS: atom_id res chain seq x y z
N MET A 1 -36.97 36.83 -22.02
CA MET A 1 -36.18 35.59 -22.09
C MET A 1 -34.75 35.93 -22.52
N LYS A 2 -33.81 35.90 -21.58
CA LYS A 2 -32.36 35.87 -21.84
C LYS A 2 -31.76 35.02 -20.71
N LEU A 3 -31.39 33.78 -21.05
CA LEU A 3 -30.65 32.88 -20.15
C LEU A 3 -29.21 33.40 -20.04
N ILE A 4 -28.72 33.60 -18.82
CA ILE A 4 -27.31 33.82 -18.55
C ILE A 4 -26.78 32.49 -18.01
N ALA A 5 -25.95 31.83 -18.81
CA ALA A 5 -25.29 30.59 -18.45
C ALA A 5 -24.19 30.86 -17.41
N ALA A 6 -24.23 30.14 -16.30
CA ALA A 6 -23.15 30.10 -15.31
C ALA A 6 -22.05 29.17 -15.82
N ALA A 7 -20.88 29.73 -16.14
CA ALA A 7 -19.68 28.95 -16.42
C ALA A 7 -18.98 28.65 -15.08
N ALA A 8 -19.08 27.41 -14.61
CA ALA A 8 -18.28 26.91 -13.49
C ALA A 8 -16.92 26.48 -14.02
N THR A 9 -15.89 27.29 -13.78
CA THR A 9 -14.49 26.94 -14.06
C THR A 9 -14.00 26.01 -12.96
N ALA A 10 -13.93 24.71 -13.26
CA ALA A 10 -13.18 23.76 -12.44
C ALA A 10 -11.68 23.92 -12.72
N ILE A 11 -10.93 24.41 -11.75
CA ILE A 11 -9.46 24.35 -11.78
C ILE A 11 -9.07 22.94 -11.32
N LEU A 12 -8.72 22.10 -12.28
CA LEU A 12 -8.12 20.79 -12.04
C LEU A 12 -6.61 21.01 -11.84
N VAL A 13 -6.13 20.94 -10.59
CA VAL A 13 -4.69 20.89 -10.30
C VAL A 13 -4.22 19.46 -10.54
N LEU A 14 -3.72 19.19 -11.74
CA LEU A 14 -2.89 18.01 -12.02
C LEU A 14 -1.51 18.31 -11.43
N VAL A 15 -1.23 17.78 -10.24
CA VAL A 15 0.15 17.69 -9.75
C VAL A 15 0.86 16.68 -10.66
N GLY A 16 1.90 17.15 -11.34
CA GLY A 16 2.56 16.45 -12.43
C GLY A 16 3.28 15.18 -11.98
N ALA A 17 3.10 14.11 -12.74
CA ALA A 17 4.08 13.04 -12.84
C ALA A 17 5.33 13.63 -13.51
N ALA A 18 6.38 13.85 -12.71
CA ALA A 18 7.67 14.27 -13.21
C ALA A 18 8.48 13.04 -13.64
N CYS A 19 8.86 13.04 -14.93
CA CYS A 19 10.02 12.43 -15.57
C CYS A 19 10.33 10.93 -15.38
N ASP A 20 10.14 10.24 -16.51
CA ASP A 20 10.61 8.92 -16.92
C ASP A 20 12.17 8.88 -16.96
N GLU A 21 12.80 8.20 -16.00
CA GLU A 21 14.19 7.72 -16.07
C GLU A 21 14.25 6.31 -15.44
N ASP A 22 13.82 5.29 -16.18
CA ASP A 22 14.09 3.84 -15.94
C ASP A 22 13.79 3.22 -14.54
N THR A 23 13.12 3.94 -13.64
CA THR A 23 12.80 3.48 -12.26
C THR A 23 11.72 2.40 -12.21
N GLY A 24 11.12 2.03 -13.34
CA GLY A 24 10.08 1.02 -13.41
C GLY A 24 8.73 1.49 -12.89
N ARG A 25 7.66 0.93 -13.43
CA ARG A 25 6.29 1.23 -13.01
C ARG A 25 5.85 0.23 -11.95
N ILE A 26 5.52 0.73 -10.76
CA ILE A 26 4.85 -0.01 -9.70
C ILE A 26 3.34 0.24 -9.78
N ASN A 27 2.53 -0.82 -9.73
CA ASN A 27 1.08 -0.73 -9.53
C ASN A 27 0.65 -1.69 -8.42
N THR A 28 -0.34 -1.29 -7.65
CA THR A 28 -0.94 -2.10 -6.59
C THR A 28 -2.38 -2.47 -6.94
N ALA A 29 -2.86 -3.55 -6.37
CA ALA A 29 -4.25 -4.00 -6.43
C ALA A 29 -4.58 -4.83 -5.18
N GLU A 30 -5.87 -5.01 -4.91
CA GLU A 30 -6.37 -5.81 -3.78
C GLU A 30 -5.77 -5.38 -2.43
N GLU A 31 -5.65 -4.07 -2.20
CA GLU A 31 -5.07 -3.49 -1.00
C GLU A 31 -6.03 -3.58 0.20
N LEU A 32 -5.97 -4.71 0.90
CA LEU A 32 -6.99 -5.16 1.85
C LEU A 32 -6.38 -5.55 3.19
N ALA A 33 -7.16 -5.37 4.26
CA ALA A 33 -6.86 -5.94 5.56
C ALA A 33 -8.15 -6.45 6.22
N ALA A 34 -8.02 -7.42 7.12
CA ALA A 34 -9.13 -7.84 7.97
C ALA A 34 -9.37 -6.82 9.11
N PRO A 35 -10.52 -6.86 9.79
CA PRO A 35 -10.72 -6.08 11.02
C PRO A 35 -9.76 -6.57 12.11
N GLY A 36 -9.34 -5.67 12.99
CA GLY A 36 -8.41 -5.96 14.09
C GLY A 36 -8.68 -5.09 15.30
N ALA A 37 -8.29 -5.55 16.48
CA ALA A 37 -8.41 -4.80 17.73
C ALA A 37 -7.08 -4.16 18.14
N VAL A 38 -7.13 -3.19 19.05
CA VAL A 38 -5.91 -2.64 19.68
C VAL A 38 -5.03 -3.77 20.23
N GLY A 39 -3.75 -3.74 19.87
CA GLY A 39 -2.75 -4.71 20.29
C GLY A 39 -2.62 -5.95 19.41
N ASP A 40 -3.46 -6.09 18.39
CA ASP A 40 -3.34 -7.19 17.42
C ASP A 40 -2.21 -6.93 16.42
N ASP A 41 -1.64 -8.02 15.90
CA ASP A 41 -0.81 -8.01 14.70
C ASP A 41 -1.68 -8.32 13.49
N LEU A 42 -1.61 -7.47 12.46
CA LEU A 42 -2.54 -7.52 11.33
C LEU A 42 -1.80 -7.64 10.00
N PRO A 43 -1.93 -8.77 9.28
CA PRO A 43 -1.41 -8.89 7.93
C PRO A 43 -2.20 -8.01 6.96
N ILE A 44 -1.48 -7.42 6.01
CA ILE A 44 -2.06 -6.71 4.86
C ILE A 44 -1.95 -7.62 3.65
N GLU A 45 -3.05 -7.76 2.92
CA GLU A 45 -3.09 -8.42 1.62
C GLU A 45 -3.00 -7.35 0.52
N MET A 46 -2.13 -7.56 -0.46
CA MET A 46 -2.09 -6.76 -1.68
C MET A 46 -1.40 -7.51 -2.80
N ILE A 47 -1.59 -7.08 -4.04
CA ILE A 47 -0.85 -7.55 -5.20
C ILE A 47 -0.06 -6.39 -5.77
N ILE A 48 1.24 -6.60 -5.98
CA ILE A 48 2.13 -5.59 -6.55
C ILE A 48 2.62 -6.06 -7.92
N TYR A 49 2.50 -5.21 -8.92
CA TYR A 49 3.14 -5.38 -10.22
C TYR A 49 4.32 -4.42 -10.35
N SER A 50 5.48 -4.94 -10.75
CA SER A 50 6.65 -4.15 -11.12
C SER A 50 7.03 -4.38 -12.58
N SER A 51 7.18 -3.31 -13.38
CA SER A 51 7.57 -3.45 -14.79
C SER A 51 9.06 -3.72 -14.99
N ASN A 52 9.92 -3.42 -14.02
CA ASN A 52 11.38 -3.57 -14.15
C ASN A 52 11.99 -4.50 -13.09
N GLY A 53 11.19 -5.02 -12.16
CA GLY A 53 11.66 -5.71 -10.97
C GLY A 53 12.24 -4.71 -9.98
N ASP A 54 11.92 -4.88 -8.71
CA ASP A 54 12.31 -3.95 -7.65
C ASP A 54 12.45 -4.71 -6.33
N GLU A 55 12.74 -4.00 -5.26
CA GLU A 55 12.83 -4.53 -3.92
C GLU A 55 12.10 -3.59 -2.97
N ILE A 56 11.18 -4.12 -2.17
CA ILE A 56 10.59 -3.38 -1.06
C ILE A 56 11.60 -3.46 0.08
N THR A 57 12.15 -2.32 0.48
CA THR A 57 13.22 -2.22 1.48
C THR A 57 12.70 -1.78 2.84
N GLY A 58 11.41 -1.47 2.93
CA GLY A 58 10.78 -1.11 4.19
C GLY A 58 9.31 -0.75 4.03
N VAL A 59 8.64 -0.65 5.18
CA VAL A 59 7.26 -0.23 5.29
C VAL A 59 7.14 0.79 6.41
N GLU A 60 6.61 1.96 6.11
CA GLU A 60 6.28 2.96 7.11
C GLU A 60 4.78 3.03 7.34
N VAL A 61 4.40 3.21 8.61
CA VAL A 61 3.02 3.32 9.05
C VAL A 61 2.87 4.47 10.03
N SER A 62 1.69 5.07 10.04
CA SER A 62 1.40 6.13 11.00
C SER A 62 1.37 5.56 12.43
N PRO A 63 1.98 6.24 13.43
CA PRO A 63 2.02 5.74 14.81
C PRO A 63 0.65 5.71 15.51
N ASN A 64 -0.38 6.32 14.90
CA ASN A 64 -1.77 6.21 15.38
C ASN A 64 -2.52 4.99 14.81
N LEU A 65 -1.89 4.24 13.91
CA LEU A 65 -2.42 3.02 13.30
C LEU A 65 -1.84 1.78 13.97
N ALA A 66 -0.51 1.69 14.05
CA ALA A 66 0.24 0.56 14.60
C ALA A 66 1.57 1.05 15.17
N ALA A 67 2.18 0.28 16.06
CA ALA A 67 3.51 0.61 16.61
C ALA A 67 4.60 0.52 15.54
N SER A 68 4.53 -0.48 14.67
CA SER A 68 5.43 -0.67 13.54
C SER A 68 4.79 -1.54 12.44
N ALA A 69 5.51 -1.76 11.34
CA ALA A 69 5.20 -2.78 10.36
C ALA A 69 6.47 -3.59 10.07
N VAL A 70 6.30 -4.87 9.80
CA VAL A 70 7.39 -5.80 9.45
C VAL A 70 7.09 -6.47 8.12
N MET A 71 8.16 -6.87 7.42
CA MET A 71 8.09 -7.69 6.21
C MET A 71 8.47 -9.11 6.58
N LEU A 72 7.68 -10.07 6.11
CA LEU A 72 7.90 -11.50 6.32
C LEU A 72 8.12 -12.20 4.97
N ASP A 73 8.93 -13.25 4.97
CA ASP A 73 9.03 -14.19 3.85
C ASP A 73 7.93 -15.27 3.91
N ALA A 74 7.93 -16.18 2.93
CA ALA A 74 6.98 -17.29 2.84
C ALA A 74 7.08 -18.33 3.97
N ALA A 75 8.10 -18.25 4.83
CA ALA A 75 8.24 -19.06 6.03
C ALA A 75 7.83 -18.28 7.30
N ASP A 76 7.20 -17.12 7.15
CA ASP A 76 6.82 -16.18 8.21
C ASP A 76 8.04 -15.67 9.02
N ALA A 77 9.23 -15.67 8.41
CA ALA A 77 10.43 -15.09 9.01
C ALA A 77 10.55 -13.61 8.65
N GLU A 78 10.89 -12.76 9.62
CA GLU A 78 11.14 -11.35 9.38
C GLU A 78 12.36 -11.15 8.46
N VAL A 79 12.19 -10.30 7.45
CA VAL A 79 13.20 -9.98 6.44
C VAL A 79 13.37 -8.48 6.29
N ASP A 80 14.59 -8.07 5.95
CA ASP A 80 14.92 -6.66 5.71
C ASP A 80 14.33 -6.16 4.38
N SER A 81 13.98 -7.07 3.46
CA SER A 81 13.42 -6.71 2.16
C SER A 81 12.66 -7.82 1.45
N ILE A 82 11.84 -7.45 0.47
CA ILE A 82 11.06 -8.35 -0.39
C ILE A 82 11.38 -8.07 -1.85
N GLU A 83 11.92 -9.06 -2.57
CA GLU A 83 12.18 -8.98 -4.01
C GLU A 83 10.87 -9.06 -4.82
N LEU A 84 10.71 -8.13 -5.77
CA LEU A 84 9.60 -8.10 -6.72
C LEU A 84 10.07 -8.53 -8.11
N PRO A 85 9.43 -9.55 -8.71
CA PRO A 85 9.77 -9.99 -10.05
C PRO A 85 9.44 -8.93 -11.11
N LYS A 86 10.23 -8.93 -12.18
CA LYS A 86 10.02 -8.07 -13.33
C LYS A 86 8.84 -8.58 -14.18
N ASP A 87 7.99 -7.65 -14.60
CA ASP A 87 6.85 -7.88 -15.50
C ASP A 87 5.84 -8.90 -14.97
N GLU A 88 5.74 -9.03 -13.65
CA GLU A 88 4.90 -10.01 -12.97
C GLU A 88 4.12 -9.38 -11.81
N PHE A 89 2.97 -9.98 -11.52
CA PHE A 89 2.16 -9.67 -10.35
C PHE A 89 2.62 -10.56 -9.19
N TYR A 90 3.01 -9.92 -8.10
CA TYR A 90 3.50 -10.59 -6.91
C TYR A 90 2.51 -10.38 -5.76
N PRO A 91 1.87 -11.45 -5.25
CA PRO A 91 1.00 -11.35 -4.09
C PRO A 91 1.83 -11.14 -2.82
N LEU A 92 1.39 -10.20 -2.00
CA LEU A 92 1.80 -10.05 -0.61
C LEU A 92 0.66 -10.49 0.28
N ALA A 93 0.83 -11.64 0.94
CA ALA A 93 -0.13 -12.26 1.84
C ALA A 93 0.59 -13.32 2.69
N LEU A 94 -0.01 -13.69 3.83
CA LEU A 94 0.52 -14.77 4.67
C LEU A 94 0.68 -16.08 3.87
N GLY A 95 1.78 -16.80 4.11
CA GLY A 95 2.18 -17.99 3.34
C GLY A 95 2.85 -17.70 2.00
N THR A 96 2.95 -16.42 1.61
CA THR A 96 3.92 -15.89 0.63
C THR A 96 4.78 -14.87 1.36
N SER A 97 5.35 -13.86 0.70
CA SER A 97 5.88 -12.73 1.47
C SER A 97 4.72 -11.88 1.98
N ALA A 98 4.82 -11.29 3.16
CA ALA A 98 3.73 -10.55 3.78
C ALA A 98 4.22 -9.25 4.41
N ILE A 99 3.31 -8.29 4.54
CA ILE A 99 3.49 -7.12 5.39
C ILE A 99 2.54 -7.26 6.57
N VAL A 100 3.06 -7.13 7.78
CA VAL A 100 2.29 -7.28 9.02
C VAL A 100 2.44 -6.01 9.85
N LEU A 101 1.31 -5.38 10.15
CA LEU A 101 1.22 -4.32 11.16
C LEU A 101 1.41 -4.94 12.53
N GLN A 102 2.24 -4.34 13.37
CA GLN A 102 2.55 -4.83 14.71
C GLN A 102 1.92 -3.92 15.76
N ASP A 103 1.24 -4.52 16.75
CA ASP A 103 0.65 -3.81 17.90
C ASP A 103 -0.24 -2.63 17.45
N LEU A 104 -1.42 -2.96 16.87
CA LEU A 104 -2.39 -1.95 16.43
C LEU A 104 -2.69 -0.94 17.53
N ALA A 105 -2.62 0.36 17.22
CA ALA A 105 -2.84 1.44 18.17
C ALA A 105 -4.33 1.82 18.31
N ARG A 106 -5.19 1.28 17.45
CA ARG A 106 -6.64 1.52 17.41
C ARG A 106 -7.36 0.30 16.83
N ASP A 107 -8.65 0.17 17.15
CA ASP A 107 -9.51 -0.80 16.47
C ASP A 107 -9.67 -0.42 14.99
N LEU A 108 -9.77 -1.45 14.14
CA LEU A 108 -10.02 -1.34 12.71
C LEU A 108 -11.31 -2.09 12.37
N GLU A 109 -12.29 -1.37 11.84
CA GLU A 109 -13.62 -1.89 11.51
C GLU A 109 -13.81 -2.02 9.99
N ILE A 110 -14.74 -2.87 9.56
CA ILE A 110 -15.07 -3.04 8.15
C ILE A 110 -15.48 -1.69 7.54
N GLY A 111 -14.84 -1.32 6.43
CA GLY A 111 -15.05 -0.06 5.73
C GLY A 111 -14.05 1.04 6.12
N ASP A 112 -13.25 0.83 7.16
CA ASP A 112 -12.14 1.71 7.47
C ASP A 112 -11.11 1.75 6.33
N ARG A 113 -10.42 2.88 6.24
CA ARG A 113 -9.29 3.07 5.33
C ARG A 113 -8.12 3.67 6.07
N PHE A 114 -6.93 3.21 5.72
CA PHE A 114 -5.67 3.75 6.21
C PHE A 114 -4.62 3.68 5.09
N GLU A 115 -3.48 4.32 5.31
CA GLU A 115 -2.40 4.35 4.34
C GLU A 115 -1.16 3.70 4.95
N VAL A 116 -0.42 2.97 4.10
CA VAL A 116 0.93 2.49 4.40
C VAL A 116 1.87 3.00 3.33
N THR A 117 3.10 3.35 3.69
CA THR A 117 4.12 3.74 2.71
C THR A 117 5.05 2.57 2.48
N LEU A 118 5.15 2.11 1.23
CA LEU A 118 6.13 1.13 0.81
C LEU A 118 7.37 1.85 0.30
N LEU A 119 8.53 1.48 0.85
CA LEU A 119 9.82 2.01 0.42
C LEU A 119 10.42 1.07 -0.61
N PHE A 120 10.86 1.61 -1.74
CA PHE A 120 11.43 0.82 -2.83
C PHE A 120 12.92 1.16 -3.02
N ASP A 121 13.72 0.17 -3.43
CA ASP A 121 15.14 0.39 -3.74
C ASP A 121 15.32 1.28 -4.99
N LYS A 122 14.51 1.05 -6.04
CA LYS A 122 14.65 1.73 -7.33
C LYS A 122 13.52 2.70 -7.62
N ALA A 123 12.28 2.28 -7.42
CA ALA A 123 11.12 3.15 -7.59
C ALA A 123 11.03 4.18 -6.46
N ASP A 124 10.29 5.27 -6.69
CA ASP A 124 9.90 6.16 -5.61
C ASP A 124 8.96 5.45 -4.62
N ASP A 125 9.07 5.82 -3.35
CA ASP A 125 8.18 5.39 -2.27
C ASP A 125 6.70 5.56 -2.65
N ARG A 126 5.87 4.61 -2.25
CA ARG A 126 4.43 4.60 -2.59
C ARG A 126 3.57 4.58 -1.35
N VAL A 127 2.69 5.57 -1.26
CA VAL A 127 1.57 5.56 -0.32
C VAL A 127 0.46 4.68 -0.91
N VAL A 128 0.12 3.61 -0.20
CA VAL A 128 -0.83 2.59 -0.61
C VAL A 128 -2.06 2.66 0.32
N PRO A 129 -3.25 2.97 -0.21
CA PRO A 129 -4.47 3.01 0.59
C PRO A 129 -5.01 1.59 0.81
N ILE A 130 -5.06 1.16 2.07
CA ILE A 130 -5.62 -0.13 2.48
C ILE A 130 -7.08 0.04 2.90
N THR A 131 -7.94 -0.87 2.46
CA THR A 131 -9.35 -0.93 2.89
C THR A 131 -9.59 -2.13 3.78
N VAL A 132 -10.20 -1.90 4.94
CA VAL A 132 -10.60 -2.97 5.85
C VAL A 132 -11.88 -3.63 5.34
N VAL A 133 -11.83 -4.94 5.12
CA VAL A 133 -12.94 -5.75 4.60
C VAL A 133 -13.17 -6.97 5.49
N ALA A 134 -14.33 -7.62 5.34
CA ALA A 134 -14.55 -8.89 6.01
C ALA A 134 -13.49 -9.92 5.58
N ALA A 135 -12.92 -10.64 6.55
CA ALA A 135 -12.01 -11.74 6.27
C ALA A 135 -12.66 -12.75 5.30
N ARG A 136 -11.90 -13.20 4.31
CA ARG A 136 -12.35 -14.12 3.26
C ARG A 136 -12.18 -15.57 3.66
#